data_AF-A0A958NEL0-F1
#
_entry.id   AF-A0A958NEL0-F1
#
_cell.length_a   1.000
_cell.length_b   1.000
_cell.length_c   1.000
_cell.angle_alpha   90.00
_cell.angle_beta   90.00
_cell.angle_gamma   90.00
#
_symmetry.space_group_name_H-M   'P 1'
#
loop_
_entity.id
_entity.type
_entity.pdbx_description
1 polymer ?
#
loop_
_entity_poly.entity_id
_entity_poly.type
_entity_poly.pdbx_seq_one_letter_code
_entity_poly.pdbx_strand_id
1 'polypeptide(L)'
;MSTFFDRYENNDSQVNQTPGGTRAQVQSSYQHKYVEHRMEFVARIRGVDYINHSIATNLEGVWDSLAKSDKPVVWIAGNIDHQADYNMLNEVISDHVKAIVAMGPHKNFRLMQAFSKYVKTMVDATNMDEAVMYACSIAEPGYKILFSPGCGSYGEYESFKERGRDFKTRVIDIYKGLLRG
;
A
#
# COMPACT_ATOMS: atom_id res chain seq x y z
N MET A 1 -32.22 -10.69 -0.90
CA MET A 1 -31.12 -9.82 -1.36
C MET A 1 -30.53 -9.13 -0.14
N SER A 2 -29.59 -9.81 0.52
CA SER A 2 -28.90 -9.34 1.73
C SER A 2 -27.60 -8.69 1.28
N THR A 3 -27.45 -7.40 1.52
CA THR A 3 -26.25 -6.62 1.19
C THR A 3 -25.11 -6.98 2.13
N PHE A 4 -23.90 -7.05 1.56
CA PHE A 4 -22.64 -7.48 2.16
C PHE A 4 -22.13 -6.59 3.33
N PHE A 5 -22.96 -5.64 3.81
CA PHE A 5 -22.63 -4.59 4.78
C PHE A 5 -22.92 -4.97 6.25
N ASP A 6 -23.77 -5.96 6.54
CA ASP A 6 -24.24 -6.23 7.92
C ASP A 6 -23.30 -7.10 8.79
N ARG A 7 -22.12 -7.46 8.31
CA ARG A 7 -21.22 -8.41 9.02
C ARG A 7 -20.12 -7.79 9.87
N TYR A 8 -20.07 -6.47 10.01
CA TYR A 8 -18.98 -5.79 10.74
C TYR A 8 -19.38 -5.02 12.01
N GLU A 9 -20.62 -5.13 12.50
CA GLU A 9 -21.09 -4.31 13.63
C GLU A 9 -21.35 -5.03 14.97
N ASN A 10 -20.94 -6.28 15.17
CA ASN A 10 -21.20 -6.94 16.45
C ASN A 10 -19.99 -7.72 16.98
N ASN A 11 -19.12 -7.06 17.74
CA ASN A 11 -18.43 -7.73 18.86
C ASN A 11 -17.76 -6.83 19.93
N ASP A 12 -18.34 -5.68 20.29
CA ASP A 12 -17.89 -4.91 21.46
C ASP A 12 -18.91 -5.03 22.60
N SER A 13 -18.93 -6.17 23.29
CA SER A 13 -19.68 -6.35 24.56
C SER A 13 -19.28 -7.62 25.32
N GLN A 14 -18.10 -7.67 25.93
CA GLN A 14 -17.85 -8.45 27.16
C GLN A 14 -16.63 -7.88 27.90
N VAL A 15 -16.88 -6.94 28.82
CA VAL A 15 -15.90 -6.47 29.82
C VAL A 15 -16.02 -7.38 31.04
N ASN A 16 -15.04 -8.28 31.24
CA ASN A 16 -14.95 -9.05 32.48
C ASN A 16 -14.00 -8.36 33.48
N GLN A 17 -14.56 -8.05 34.64
CA GLN A 17 -13.88 -7.57 35.84
C GLN A 17 -13.22 -8.74 36.58
N THR A 18 -12.01 -8.55 37.11
CA THR A 18 -11.50 -9.36 38.23
C THR A 18 -10.67 -8.49 39.19
N PRO A 19 -10.85 -8.57 40.53
CA PRO A 19 -10.11 -7.76 41.50
C PRO A 19 -8.87 -8.49 42.08
N GLY A 20 -7.76 -7.76 42.21
CA GLY A 20 -6.64 -8.08 43.10
C GLY A 20 -5.39 -8.68 42.44
N GLY A 21 -4.30 -7.92 42.37
CA GLY A 21 -2.98 -8.42 41.96
C GLY A 21 -1.93 -7.32 41.77
N THR A 22 -0.80 -7.44 42.47
CA THR A 22 0.18 -6.41 42.85
C THR A 22 1.10 -5.93 41.70
N ARG A 23 1.53 -4.66 41.80
CA ARG A 23 2.46 -3.88 40.94
C ARG A 23 3.45 -4.67 40.06
N ALA A 24 3.12 -4.77 38.78
CA ALA A 24 4.05 -4.68 37.65
C ALA A 24 3.29 -4.07 36.46
N GLN A 25 3.05 -2.76 36.50
CA GLN A 25 2.52 -2.02 35.36
C GLN A 25 3.64 -1.83 34.33
N VAL A 26 3.86 -2.83 33.47
CA VAL A 26 4.51 -2.57 32.18
C VAL A 26 3.39 -2.19 31.23
N GLN A 27 3.35 -0.90 30.91
CA GLN A 27 2.36 -0.25 30.07
C GLN A 27 2.45 -0.78 28.63
N SER A 28 1.72 -1.86 28.35
CA SER A 28 1.57 -2.48 27.03
C SER A 28 0.12 -2.36 26.56
N SER A 29 -0.33 -1.15 26.26
CA SER A 29 -1.71 -0.92 25.80
C SER A 29 -1.89 0.18 24.75
N TYR A 30 -0.81 0.69 24.14
CA TYR A 30 -0.90 1.77 23.14
C TYR A 30 -0.45 1.40 21.71
N GLN A 31 -0.34 0.12 21.37
CA GLN A 31 0.20 -0.29 20.06
C GLN A 31 -0.76 -1.14 19.20
N HIS A 32 -2.08 -0.91 19.33
CA HIS A 32 -3.11 -1.58 18.52
C HIS A 32 -4.15 -0.59 18.00
N LYS A 33 -3.78 0.28 17.05
CA LYS A 33 -4.77 0.99 16.23
C LYS A 33 -4.61 0.80 14.73
N TYR A 34 -3.47 0.32 14.25
CA TYR A 34 -3.24 0.06 12.84
C TYR A 34 -2.82 -1.38 12.62
N VAL A 35 -3.54 -2.09 11.76
CA VAL A 35 -3.16 -3.43 11.32
C VAL A 35 -1.97 -3.25 10.36
N GLU A 36 -0.83 -3.87 10.68
CA GLU A 36 0.36 -3.79 9.84
C GLU A 36 0.04 -4.18 8.40
N HIS A 37 0.62 -3.47 7.42
CA HIS A 37 0.41 -3.68 5.99
C HIS A 37 -1.00 -3.37 5.46
N ARG A 38 -1.88 -2.74 6.26
CA ARG A 38 -3.22 -2.31 5.85
C ARG A 38 -3.34 -0.78 5.95
N MET A 39 -3.09 -0.09 4.83
CA MET A 39 -3.12 1.39 4.76
C MET A 39 -2.23 2.01 5.84
N GLU A 40 -1.12 1.33 6.13
CA GLU A 40 -0.19 1.67 7.20
C GLU A 40 0.66 2.85 6.74
N PHE A 41 0.61 3.95 7.48
CA PHE A 41 1.53 5.07 7.28
C PHE A 41 2.93 4.66 7.73
N VAL A 42 3.91 4.74 6.83
CA VAL A 42 5.30 4.34 7.08
C VAL A 42 6.14 5.56 7.47
N ALA A 43 6.13 6.60 6.64
CA ALA A 43 6.93 7.80 6.84
C ALA A 43 6.39 8.96 6.01
N ARG A 44 6.81 10.18 6.38
CA ARG A 44 6.70 11.37 5.53
C ARG A 44 8.10 11.89 5.22
N ILE A 45 8.45 11.94 3.94
CA ILE A 45 9.78 12.36 3.48
C ILE A 45 9.58 13.48 2.45
N ARG A 46 10.20 14.65 2.68
CA ARG A 46 10.09 15.82 1.78
C ARG A 46 8.64 16.19 1.41
N GLY A 47 7.71 16.04 2.35
CA GLY A 47 6.29 16.34 2.14
C GLY A 47 5.48 15.24 1.43
N VAL A 48 6.09 14.09 1.12
CA VAL A 48 5.43 12.93 0.50
C VAL A 48 5.12 11.87 1.54
N ASP A 49 3.91 11.33 1.52
CA ASP A 49 3.44 10.27 2.41
C ASP A 49 3.68 8.88 1.82
N TYR A 50 4.30 7.99 2.58
CA TYR A 50 4.55 6.60 2.17
C TYR A 50 3.58 5.68 2.88
N ILE A 51 2.73 4.99 2.12
CA ILE A 51 1.65 4.16 2.65
C ILE A 51 1.86 2.70 2.22
N ASN A 52 1.90 1.80 3.20
CA ASN A 52 2.01 0.35 3.00
C ASN A 52 0.63 -0.30 3.03
N HIS A 53 0.21 -0.85 1.89
CA HIS A 53 -1.00 -1.63 1.74
C HIS A 53 -0.70 -2.97 1.05
N SER A 54 0.41 -3.63 1.42
CA SER A 54 0.84 -4.92 0.84
C SER A 54 -0.19 -6.03 0.91
N ILE A 55 -1.18 -5.93 1.82
CA ILE A 55 -2.31 -6.87 1.94
C ILE A 55 -3.23 -6.88 0.72
N ALA A 56 -3.21 -5.85 -0.14
CA ALA A 56 -3.93 -5.86 -1.41
C ALA A 56 -3.28 -6.83 -2.40
N THR A 57 -3.82 -8.03 -2.47
CA THR A 57 -3.38 -9.09 -3.38
C THR A 57 -4.28 -9.26 -4.61
N ASN A 58 -5.27 -8.37 -4.79
CA ASN A 58 -6.23 -8.34 -5.90
C ASN A 58 -6.60 -6.88 -6.28
N LEU A 59 -7.27 -6.69 -7.42
CA LEU A 59 -7.72 -5.36 -7.88
C LEU A 59 -8.71 -4.68 -6.92
N GLU A 60 -9.54 -5.42 -6.19
CA GLU A 60 -10.50 -4.84 -5.23
C GLU A 60 -9.79 -4.11 -4.08
N GLY A 61 -8.72 -4.70 -3.54
CA GLY A 61 -7.90 -4.06 -2.51
C GLY A 61 -7.18 -2.82 -3.05
N VAL A 62 -6.74 -2.85 -4.31
CA VAL A 62 -6.16 -1.68 -4.98
C VAL A 62 -7.19 -0.58 -5.09
N TRP A 63 -8.37 -0.88 -5.63
CA TRP A 63 -9.48 0.06 -5.77
C TRP A 63 -9.82 0.72 -4.43
N ASP A 64 -10.00 -0.08 -3.37
CA ASP A 64 -10.31 0.41 -2.03
C ASP A 64 -9.25 1.38 -1.49
N SER A 65 -7.96 1.02 -1.67
CA SER A 65 -6.86 1.86 -1.23
C SER A 65 -6.72 3.17 -2.01
N LEU A 66 -6.98 3.15 -3.33
CA LEU A 66 -6.94 4.34 -4.17
C LEU A 66 -8.14 5.26 -3.91
N ALA A 67 -9.35 4.70 -3.80
CA ALA A 67 -10.58 5.46 -3.58
C ALA A 67 -10.60 6.18 -2.23
N LYS A 68 -9.90 5.64 -1.22
CA LYS A 68 -9.73 6.27 0.09
C LYS A 68 -8.64 7.35 0.12
N SER A 69 -7.93 7.59 -0.99
CA SER A 69 -6.86 8.56 -1.01
C SER A 69 -7.40 9.99 -1.14
N ASP A 70 -7.10 10.82 -0.14
CA ASP A 70 -7.36 12.26 -0.12
C ASP A 70 -6.26 13.10 -0.83
N LYS A 71 -5.25 12.45 -1.41
CA LYS A 71 -4.10 13.08 -2.07
C LYS A 71 -3.80 12.44 -3.41
N PRO A 72 -3.15 13.16 -4.35
CA PRO A 72 -2.63 12.57 -5.57
C PRO A 72 -1.66 11.43 -5.27
N VAL A 73 -1.76 10.34 -6.03
CA VAL A 73 -1.06 9.09 -5.75
C VAL A 73 -0.02 8.78 -6.83
N VAL A 74 1.18 8.43 -6.38
CA VAL A 74 2.11 7.58 -7.14
C VAL A 74 1.89 6.15 -6.68
N TRP A 75 1.29 5.35 -7.55
CA TRP A 75 0.90 3.98 -7.22
C TRP A 75 2.02 3.02 -7.57
N ILE A 76 2.49 2.25 -6.58
CA ILE A 76 3.37 1.11 -6.81
C ILE A 76 2.50 -0.15 -6.94
N ALA A 77 2.32 -0.59 -8.18
CA ALA A 77 1.63 -1.81 -8.55
C ALA A 77 2.62 -2.99 -8.57
N GLY A 78 2.14 -4.20 -8.32
CA GLY A 78 2.88 -5.42 -8.62
C GLY A 78 2.50 -5.98 -9.99
N ASN A 79 3.05 -7.14 -10.33
CA ASN A 79 2.70 -7.83 -11.56
C ASN A 79 1.24 -8.35 -11.52
N ILE A 80 0.32 -7.56 -12.09
CA ILE A 80 -1.10 -7.88 -12.17
C ILE A 80 -1.53 -8.41 -13.53
N ASP A 81 -0.59 -8.70 -14.45
CA ASP A 81 -0.85 -9.06 -15.86
C ASP A 81 -1.78 -10.27 -16.07
N HIS A 82 -2.01 -11.07 -15.03
CA HIS A 82 -2.93 -12.21 -15.04
C HIS A 82 -4.38 -11.88 -14.65
N GLN A 83 -4.71 -10.64 -14.28
CA GLN A 83 -6.05 -10.27 -13.81
C GLN A 83 -6.96 -9.80 -14.95
N ALA A 84 -8.21 -10.26 -14.90
CA ALA A 84 -9.11 -10.33 -16.06
C ALA A 84 -9.79 -9.00 -16.43
N ASP A 85 -9.94 -8.06 -15.48
CA ASP A 85 -10.69 -6.83 -15.75
C ASP A 85 -10.13 -5.60 -15.01
N TYR A 86 -9.25 -4.86 -15.67
CA TYR A 86 -8.73 -3.58 -15.18
C TYR A 86 -9.75 -2.45 -15.19
N ASN A 87 -10.89 -2.61 -15.87
CA ASN A 87 -11.82 -1.51 -16.09
C ASN A 87 -12.39 -0.95 -14.79
N MET A 88 -12.48 -1.78 -13.75
CA MET A 88 -12.91 -1.35 -12.42
C MET A 88 -12.01 -0.28 -11.80
N LEU A 89 -10.75 -0.17 -12.23
CA LEU A 89 -9.81 0.83 -11.74
C LEU A 89 -9.80 2.12 -12.58
N ASN A 90 -10.47 2.15 -13.74
CA ASN A 90 -10.33 3.26 -14.69
C ASN A 90 -10.67 4.63 -14.09
N GLU A 91 -11.80 4.73 -13.40
CA GLU A 91 -12.27 5.97 -12.79
C GLU A 91 -11.33 6.43 -11.67
N VAL A 92 -11.05 5.54 -10.70
CA VAL A 92 -10.20 5.87 -9.56
C VAL A 92 -8.75 6.22 -9.97
N ILE A 93 -8.25 5.59 -11.03
CA ILE A 93 -6.93 5.91 -11.59
C ILE A 93 -6.95 7.29 -12.24
N SER A 94 -7.96 7.58 -13.05
CA SER A 94 -8.11 8.89 -13.71
C SER A 94 -8.15 10.04 -12.70
N ASP A 95 -8.83 9.84 -11.58
CA ASP A 95 -9.07 10.91 -10.60
C ASP A 95 -7.86 11.12 -9.67
N HIS A 96 -7.24 10.03 -9.21
CA HIS A 96 -6.27 10.09 -8.11
C HIS A 96 -4.82 9.82 -8.51
N VAL A 97 -4.58 9.03 -9.55
CA VAL A 97 -3.23 8.50 -9.85
C VAL A 97 -2.48 9.41 -10.81
N LYS A 98 -1.33 9.92 -10.36
CA LYS A 98 -0.44 10.78 -11.16
C LYS A 98 0.67 10.01 -11.86
N ALA A 99 1.07 8.87 -11.29
CA ALA A 99 2.03 7.97 -11.89
C ALA A 99 1.84 6.54 -11.40
N ILE A 100 2.26 5.60 -12.25
CA ILE A 100 2.27 4.17 -11.94
C ILE A 100 3.70 3.65 -12.02
N VAL A 101 4.16 3.01 -10.95
CA VAL A 101 5.40 2.26 -10.91
C VAL A 101 5.02 0.78 -10.86
N ALA A 102 5.29 0.05 -11.93
CA ALA A 102 4.94 -1.34 -12.07
C ALA A 102 6.13 -2.23 -11.66
N MET A 103 6.02 -2.90 -10.53
CA MET A 103 7.09 -3.70 -9.93
C MET A 103 6.93 -5.18 -10.31
N GLY A 104 8.02 -5.78 -10.79
CA GLY A 104 8.15 -7.22 -10.94
C GLY A 104 9.25 -7.62 -11.94
N PRO A 105 9.63 -8.91 -11.97
CA PRO A 105 10.69 -9.43 -12.83
C PRO A 105 10.29 -9.52 -14.31
N HIS A 106 9.00 -9.40 -14.61
CA HIS A 106 8.45 -9.45 -15.95
C HIS A 106 7.94 -8.07 -16.39
N LYS A 107 7.88 -7.87 -17.71
CA LYS A 107 7.35 -6.64 -18.29
C LYS A 107 5.84 -6.54 -18.06
N ASN A 108 5.39 -5.44 -17.44
CA ASN A 108 3.99 -5.22 -17.08
C ASN A 108 3.18 -4.64 -18.25
N PHE A 109 3.28 -5.27 -19.43
CA PHE A 109 2.75 -4.69 -20.68
C PHE A 109 1.23 -4.50 -20.63
N ARG A 110 0.48 -5.40 -19.97
CA ARG A 110 -0.99 -5.30 -19.93
C ARG A 110 -1.45 -4.17 -19.01
N LEU A 111 -0.82 -4.05 -17.84
CA LEU A 111 -1.02 -2.90 -16.95
C LEU A 111 -0.74 -1.58 -17.69
N MET A 112 0.41 -1.49 -18.36
CA MET A 112 0.81 -0.31 -19.12
C MET A 112 -0.19 0.02 -20.22
N GLN A 113 -0.61 -0.98 -21.00
CA GLN A 113 -1.60 -0.81 -22.05
C GLN A 113 -2.94 -0.33 -21.49
N ALA A 114 -3.43 -0.93 -20.39
CA ALA A 114 -4.71 -0.60 -19.79
C ALA A 114 -4.78 0.86 -19.31
N PHE A 115 -3.70 1.38 -18.72
CA PHE A 115 -3.72 2.68 -18.06
C PHE A 115 -2.98 3.80 -18.79
N SER A 116 -2.27 3.51 -19.89
CA SER A 116 -1.57 4.51 -20.71
C SER A 116 -2.42 5.70 -21.16
N LYS A 117 -3.74 5.50 -21.33
CA LYS A 117 -4.68 6.57 -21.70
C LYS A 117 -5.13 7.45 -20.53
N TYR A 118 -4.93 7.01 -19.29
CA TYR A 118 -5.32 7.73 -18.08
C TYR A 118 -4.11 8.34 -17.35
N VAL A 119 -2.96 7.65 -17.38
CA VAL A 119 -1.75 8.04 -16.64
C VAL A 119 -0.59 8.26 -17.61
N LYS A 120 -0.07 9.48 -17.64
CA LYS A 120 1.04 9.86 -18.54
C LYS A 120 2.38 9.25 -18.12
N THR A 121 2.62 9.13 -16.82
CA THR A 121 3.89 8.66 -16.28
C THR A 121 3.75 7.23 -15.77
N MET A 122 4.31 6.28 -16.51
CA MET A 122 4.32 4.87 -16.15
C MET A 122 5.73 4.32 -16.33
N VAL A 123 6.25 3.62 -15.33
CA VAL A 123 7.61 3.06 -15.34
C VAL A 123 7.61 1.62 -14.83
N ASP A 124 8.43 0.77 -15.45
CA ASP A 124 8.71 -0.58 -14.94
C ASP A 124 9.86 -0.52 -13.93
N ALA A 125 9.71 -1.20 -12.80
CA ALA A 125 10.75 -1.45 -11.81
C ALA A 125 10.95 -2.96 -11.65
N THR A 126 12.20 -3.41 -11.59
CA THR A 126 12.51 -4.85 -11.49
C THR A 126 12.35 -5.41 -10.08
N ASN A 127 12.42 -4.54 -9.07
CA ASN A 127 12.39 -4.92 -7.65
C ASN A 127 11.89 -3.75 -6.78
N MET A 128 11.69 -4.00 -5.48
CA MET A 128 11.19 -3.03 -4.52
C MET A 128 12.07 -1.79 -4.40
N ASP A 129 13.39 -1.94 -4.42
CA ASP A 129 14.32 -0.82 -4.28
C ASP A 129 14.16 0.17 -5.44
N GLU A 130 14.18 -0.33 -6.68
CA GLU A 130 13.88 0.46 -7.88
C GLU A 130 12.50 1.08 -7.82
N ALA A 131 11.49 0.32 -7.38
CA ALA A 131 10.12 0.80 -7.32
C ALA A 131 9.97 2.00 -6.37
N VAL A 132 10.56 1.92 -5.17
CA VAL A 132 10.51 3.04 -4.21
C VAL A 132 11.37 4.21 -4.71
N MET A 133 12.53 3.96 -5.33
CA MET A 133 13.35 5.03 -5.90
C MET A 133 12.65 5.79 -7.02
N TYR A 134 12.04 5.09 -7.97
CA TYR A 134 11.27 5.72 -9.05
C TYR A 134 10.03 6.44 -8.52
N ALA A 135 9.32 5.85 -7.56
CA ALA A 135 8.19 6.52 -6.94
C ALA A 135 8.62 7.82 -6.24
N CYS A 136 9.76 7.79 -5.55
CA CYS A 136 10.34 8.95 -4.88
C CYS A 136 10.80 10.04 -5.86
N SER A 137 11.32 9.68 -7.02
CA SER A 137 11.78 10.66 -8.02
C SER A 137 10.63 11.34 -8.76
N ILE A 138 9.47 10.67 -8.84
CA ILE A 138 8.26 11.19 -9.49
C ILE A 138 7.39 12.00 -8.52
N ALA A 139 7.35 11.63 -7.24
CA ALA A 139 6.43 12.22 -6.27
C ALA A 139 6.78 13.68 -5.92
N GLU A 140 5.76 14.52 -5.84
CA GLU A 140 5.86 15.92 -5.44
C GLU A 140 5.35 16.11 -4.00
N PRO A 141 5.81 17.16 -3.27
CA PRO A 141 5.27 17.48 -1.95
C PRO A 141 3.74 17.56 -1.95
N GLY A 142 3.09 16.87 -1.02
CA GLY A 142 1.64 16.73 -0.97
C GLY A 142 1.11 15.46 -1.65
N TYR A 143 1.94 14.66 -2.32
CA TYR A 143 1.54 13.36 -2.88
C TYR A 143 1.60 12.24 -1.83
N LYS A 144 0.96 11.12 -2.17
CA LYS A 144 1.16 9.81 -1.52
C LYS A 144 1.88 8.87 -2.47
N ILE A 145 2.91 8.19 -1.99
CA ILE A 145 3.41 6.95 -2.57
C ILE A 145 2.65 5.80 -1.90
N LEU A 146 1.79 5.14 -2.67
CA LEU A 146 0.96 4.05 -2.18
C LEU A 146 1.48 2.72 -2.71
N PHE A 147 1.96 1.86 -1.81
CA PHE A 147 2.28 0.48 -2.14
C PHE A 147 1.05 -0.40 -1.97
N SER A 148 0.38 -0.70 -3.09
CA SER A 148 -0.83 -1.51 -3.15
C SER A 148 -0.70 -2.45 -4.36
N PRO A 149 -0.01 -3.60 -4.21
CA PRO A 149 0.53 -4.33 -5.34
C PRO A 149 -0.55 -4.98 -6.22
N GLY A 150 -1.72 -5.25 -5.67
CA GLY A 150 -2.84 -5.84 -6.40
C GLY A 150 -2.61 -7.28 -6.85
N CYS A 151 -1.45 -7.88 -6.57
CA CYS A 151 -1.13 -9.27 -6.89
C CYS A 151 -0.64 -10.05 -5.66
N GLY A 152 -0.71 -11.38 -5.76
CA GLY A 152 -0.08 -12.28 -4.79
C GLY A 152 1.42 -12.00 -4.66
N SER A 153 2.02 -12.37 -3.53
CA SER A 153 3.45 -12.18 -3.28
C SER A 153 4.32 -13.34 -3.79
N TYR A 154 3.68 -14.43 -4.21
CA TYR A 154 4.33 -15.68 -4.61
C TYR A 154 5.29 -15.48 -5.79
N GLY A 155 6.52 -15.97 -5.64
CA GLY A 155 7.59 -15.89 -6.64
C GLY A 155 8.73 -14.96 -6.24
N GLU A 156 8.43 -13.87 -5.53
CA GLU A 156 9.41 -12.89 -5.04
C GLU A 156 9.50 -12.84 -3.51
N TYR A 157 8.40 -13.14 -2.82
CA TYR A 157 8.31 -13.13 -1.36
C TYR A 157 7.49 -14.31 -0.82
N GLU A 158 7.81 -14.78 0.37
CA GLU A 158 7.10 -15.84 1.08
C GLU A 158 5.69 -15.40 1.50
N SER A 159 5.49 -14.11 1.75
CA SER A 159 4.19 -13.56 2.15
C SER A 159 4.04 -12.07 1.86
N PHE A 160 2.79 -11.59 1.84
CA PHE A 160 2.51 -10.15 1.79
C PHE A 160 3.14 -9.37 2.95
N LYS A 161 3.33 -10.02 4.11
CA LYS A 161 3.97 -9.40 5.29
C LYS A 161 5.45 -9.14 5.04
N GLU A 162 6.15 -10.12 4.49
CA GLU A 162 7.55 -9.97 4.11
C GLU A 162 7.72 -8.85 3.06
N ARG A 163 6.94 -8.91 1.98
CA ARG A 163 6.89 -7.87 0.96
C ARG A 163 6.62 -6.48 1.53
N GLY A 164 5.68 -6.39 2.47
CA GLY A 164 5.33 -5.14 3.15
C GLY A 164 6.43 -4.62 4.08
N ARG A 165 7.22 -5.51 4.68
CA ARG A 165 8.42 -5.14 5.47
C ARG A 165 9.57 -4.70 4.58
N ASP A 166 9.75 -5.30 3.41
CA ASP A 166 10.76 -4.85 2.43
C ASP A 166 10.46 -3.42 1.98
N PHE A 167 9.22 -3.12 1.58
CA PHE A 167 8.79 -1.75 1.28
C PHE A 167 9.14 -0.76 2.41
N LYS A 168 8.77 -1.09 3.65
CA LYS A 168 9.10 -0.27 4.83
C LYS A 168 10.61 -0.04 4.98
N THR A 169 11.39 -1.09 4.76
CA THR A 169 12.86 -1.05 4.86
C THR A 169 13.43 -0.09 3.82
N ARG A 170 13.02 -0.20 2.54
CA ARG A 170 13.48 0.70 1.46
C ARG A 170 13.11 2.15 1.71
N VAL A 171 11.90 2.41 2.21
CA VAL A 171 11.48 3.78 2.59
C VAL A 171 12.36 4.35 3.70
N ILE A 172 12.69 3.56 4.72
CA ILE A 172 13.57 3.99 5.83
C ILE A 172 14.99 4.23 5.32
N ASP A 173 15.49 3.43 4.39
CA ASP A 173 16.83 3.59 3.83
C ASP A 173 16.97 4.87 3.01
N ILE A 174 15.94 5.25 2.24
CA ILE A 174 15.87 6.57 1.58
C ILE A 174 15.97 7.68 2.63
N TYR A 175 15.18 7.62 3.69
CA TYR A 175 15.20 8.63 4.75
C TYR A 175 16.60 8.76 5.38
N LYS A 176 17.26 7.64 5.68
CA LYS A 176 18.63 7.63 6.23
C LYS A 176 19.66 8.17 5.24
N GLY A 177 19.52 7.83 3.95
CA GLY A 177 20.39 8.34 2.89
C GLY A 177 20.34 9.87 2.80
N LEU A 178 19.14 10.45 2.96
CA LEU A 178 18.94 11.90 2.96
C LEU A 178 19.52 12.62 4.18
N LEU A 179 19.70 11.94 5.31
CA LEU A 179 20.31 12.54 6.51
C LEU A 179 21.84 12.53 6.48
N ARG A 180 22.44 11.74 5.58
CA ARG A 180 23.90 11.56 5.50
C ARG A 180 24.57 12.42 4.42
N GLY A 181 23.81 13.06 3.54
CA GLY A 181 24.29 13.96 2.50
C GLY A 181 23.89 15.40 2.80
#